data_AF-A0A5C5S8P9-F1
#
_entry.id   AF-A0A5C5S8P9-F1
#
_cell.length_a   1.000
_cell.length_b   1.000
_cell.length_c   1.000
_cell.angle_alpha   90.00
_cell.angle_beta   90.00
_cell.angle_gamma   90.00
#
_symmetry.space_group_name_H-M   'P 1'
#
loop_
_entity.id
_entity.type
_entity.pdbx_description
1 polymer ?
#
loop_
_entity_poly.entity_id
_entity_poly.type
_entity_poly.pdbx_seq_one_letter_code
_entity_poly.pdbx_strand_id
1 'polypeptide(L)'
;DDGTITFQPEPSFVGKGQGVRVQAADKNGTKVSDTYTPTVTDVTMSSENAVSRKKQGETQSGTPSFTTSDPSVTITGYKLEGADEEGKVVVPGEGTYTVDPETGKVTFVPEPGFTGPGTGVTVTATDSNGETATATYTPTVDPITAEGTDKETSGKQGQVQSGTPSFTVSDESATLSGYKLEGADEEGKVVVPGEGTYTVDPQTGKVTFTPEPGFTGPGTGVTV
;
A
#
# COMPACT_ATOMS: atom_id res chain seq x y z
N ASP A 1 56.52 -0.91 -22.64
CA ASP A 1 55.28 -1.65 -22.87
C ASP A 1 55.29 -2.95 -22.14
N ASP A 2 54.32 -3.09 -21.23
CA ASP A 2 53.94 -4.33 -20.55
C ASP A 2 53.16 -5.29 -21.47
N GLY A 3 52.85 -4.87 -22.70
CA GLY A 3 52.14 -5.67 -23.70
C GLY A 3 50.63 -5.70 -23.51
N THR A 4 50.07 -4.84 -22.65
CA THR A 4 48.64 -4.79 -22.36
C THR A 4 47.85 -4.23 -23.56
N ILE A 5 46.77 -4.92 -23.94
CA ILE A 5 45.82 -4.47 -24.97
C ILE A 5 44.52 -4.10 -24.26
N THR A 6 44.08 -2.85 -24.43
CA THR A 6 42.82 -2.37 -23.88
C THR A 6 41.77 -2.30 -24.97
N PHE A 7 40.61 -2.88 -24.70
CA PHE A 7 39.42 -2.74 -25.55
C PHE A 7 38.33 -2.04 -24.74
N GLN A 8 37.91 -0.87 -25.23
CA GLN A 8 36.80 -0.11 -24.68
C GLN A 8 35.67 -0.14 -25.72
N PRO A 9 34.67 -1.03 -25.56
CA PRO A 9 33.55 -1.08 -26.48
C PRO A 9 32.70 0.19 -26.37
N GLU A 10 31.98 0.52 -27.45
CA GLU A 10 30.87 1.46 -27.35
C GLU A 10 29.80 0.89 -26.41
N PRO A 11 29.07 1.73 -25.64
CA PRO A 11 28.11 1.26 -24.64
C PRO A 11 27.04 0.30 -25.19
N SER A 12 26.67 0.41 -26.47
CA SER A 12 25.66 -0.43 -27.12
C SER A 12 26.23 -1.58 -27.94
N PHE A 13 27.56 -1.78 -27.96
CA PHE A 13 28.17 -2.81 -28.77
C PHE A 13 28.03 -4.18 -28.12
N VAL A 14 27.15 -5.02 -28.67
CA VAL A 14 27.03 -6.43 -28.33
C VAL A 14 27.54 -7.27 -29.51
N GLY A 15 28.35 -8.28 -29.21
CA GLY A 15 28.85 -9.24 -30.19
C GLY A 15 30.37 -9.25 -30.32
N LYS A 16 30.85 -9.86 -31.40
CA LYS A 16 32.28 -10.10 -31.64
C LYS A 16 32.91 -8.91 -32.37
N GLY A 17 33.95 -8.33 -31.78
CA GLY A 17 34.71 -7.25 -32.39
C GLY A 17 35.45 -7.68 -33.66
N GLN A 18 35.87 -6.70 -34.46
CA GLN A 18 36.62 -6.98 -35.71
C GLN A 18 37.99 -7.64 -35.46
N GLY A 19 38.50 -7.52 -34.23
CA GLY A 19 39.80 -8.04 -33.80
C GLY A 19 40.99 -7.25 -34.38
N VAL A 20 42.14 -7.33 -33.72
CA VAL A 20 43.38 -6.67 -34.14
C VAL A 20 44.52 -7.67 -34.17
N ARG A 21 45.43 -7.51 -35.15
CA ARG A 21 46.66 -8.31 -35.21
C ARG A 21 47.73 -7.71 -34.31
N VAL A 22 48.32 -8.54 -33.47
CA VAL A 22 49.40 -8.20 -32.55
C VAL A 22 50.67 -8.86 -33.07
N GLN A 23 51.80 -8.14 -33.10
CA GLN A 23 53.10 -8.66 -33.54
C GLN A 23 54.13 -8.47 -32.43
N ALA A 24 54.87 -9.54 -32.11
CA ALA A 24 56.02 -9.49 -31.21
C ALA A 24 57.30 -9.86 -31.98
N ALA A 25 58.44 -9.31 -31.56
CA ALA A 25 59.75 -9.64 -32.12
C ALA A 25 60.76 -9.98 -31.02
N ASP A 26 61.62 -10.98 -31.25
CA ASP A 26 62.74 -11.27 -30.35
C ASP A 26 63.91 -10.27 -30.55
N LYS A 27 64.94 -10.36 -29.69
CA LYS A 27 66.15 -9.51 -29.78
C LYS A 27 66.90 -9.65 -31.12
N ASN A 28 66.63 -10.72 -31.87
CA ASN A 28 67.27 -11.03 -33.14
C ASN A 28 66.39 -10.61 -34.35
N GLY A 29 65.19 -10.05 -34.12
CA GLY A 29 64.27 -9.57 -35.15
C GLY A 29 63.29 -10.61 -35.68
N THR A 30 63.24 -11.83 -35.13
CA THR A 30 62.24 -12.85 -35.51
C THR A 30 60.87 -12.39 -35.04
N LYS A 31 59.92 -12.25 -35.97
CA LYS A 31 58.56 -11.76 -35.69
C LYS A 31 57.54 -12.91 -35.62
N VAL A 32 56.66 -12.86 -34.64
CA VAL A 32 55.44 -13.69 -34.54
C VAL A 32 54.23 -12.78 -34.48
N SER A 33 53.08 -13.23 -35.00
CA SER A 33 51.83 -12.49 -34.90
C SER A 33 50.66 -13.37 -34.51
N ASP A 34 49.72 -12.81 -33.75
CA ASP A 34 48.44 -13.43 -33.41
C ASP A 34 47.30 -12.40 -33.50
N THR A 35 46.04 -12.83 -33.38
CA THR A 35 44.87 -11.95 -33.45
C THR A 35 44.14 -11.90 -32.10
N TYR A 36 44.01 -10.71 -31.53
CA TYR A 36 43.14 -10.46 -30.39
C TYR A 36 41.74 -10.11 -30.89
N THR A 37 40.71 -10.85 -30.48
CA THR A 37 39.32 -10.55 -30.84
C THR A 37 38.43 -10.49 -29.60
N PRO A 38 37.98 -9.30 -29.16
CA PRO A 38 37.08 -9.18 -28.03
C PRO A 38 35.66 -9.63 -28.41
N THR A 39 34.90 -10.09 -27.43
CA THR A 39 33.45 -10.35 -27.55
C THR A 39 32.75 -9.67 -26.39
N VAL A 40 31.71 -8.91 -26.67
CA VAL A 40 30.86 -8.27 -25.66
C VAL A 40 29.53 -9.02 -25.61
N THR A 41 29.12 -9.41 -24.41
CA THR A 41 27.83 -10.06 -24.16
C THR A 41 26.84 -9.04 -23.65
N ASP A 42 25.58 -9.22 -24.02
CA ASP A 42 24.48 -8.40 -23.52
C ASP A 42 24.26 -8.64 -22.03
N VAL A 43 23.82 -7.61 -21.31
CA VAL A 43 23.31 -7.73 -19.95
C VAL A 43 21.82 -7.49 -20.04
N THR A 44 21.02 -8.30 -19.36
CA THR A 44 19.57 -8.15 -19.37
C THR A 44 19.05 -8.07 -17.96
N MET A 45 18.00 -7.28 -17.75
CA MET A 45 17.29 -7.20 -16.48
C MET A 45 16.03 -8.07 -16.47
N SER A 46 15.72 -8.65 -15.30
CA SER A 46 14.44 -9.31 -15.01
C SER A 46 13.81 -8.66 -13.79
N SER A 47 12.48 -8.70 -13.68
CA SER A 47 11.76 -8.07 -12.58
C SER A 47 10.55 -8.89 -12.10
N GLU A 48 10.15 -8.67 -10.85
CA GLU A 48 8.96 -9.27 -10.24
C GLU A 48 8.13 -8.21 -9.51
N ASN A 49 6.81 -8.25 -9.73
CA ASN A 49 5.88 -7.32 -9.09
C ASN A 49 5.74 -7.60 -7.59
N ALA A 50 5.37 -6.58 -6.84
CA ALA A 50 5.05 -6.69 -5.42
C ALA A 50 3.57 -6.40 -5.15
N VAL A 51 3.03 -7.05 -4.13
CA VAL A 51 1.68 -6.78 -3.62
C VAL A 51 1.71 -6.70 -2.10
N SER A 52 0.75 -5.99 -1.53
CA SER A 52 0.54 -5.94 -0.09
C SER A 52 -0.94 -5.94 0.25
N ARG A 53 -1.27 -6.34 1.48
CA ARG A 53 -2.62 -6.27 2.01
C ARG A 53 -2.57 -5.90 3.48
N LYS A 54 -3.27 -4.84 3.85
CA LYS A 54 -3.44 -4.35 5.24
C LYS A 54 -4.84 -3.80 5.43
N LYS A 55 -5.22 -3.56 6.67
CA LYS A 55 -6.52 -2.99 7.01
C LYS A 55 -6.57 -1.48 6.73
N GLN A 56 -7.79 -0.96 6.67
CA GLN A 56 -8.08 0.45 6.46
C GLN A 56 -7.29 1.36 7.42
N GLY A 57 -6.69 2.40 6.85
CA GLY A 57 -5.90 3.39 7.60
C GLY A 57 -4.44 2.98 7.88
N GLU A 58 -4.04 1.73 7.61
CA GLU A 58 -2.64 1.33 7.76
C GLU A 58 -1.81 1.70 6.53
N THR A 59 -0.64 2.30 6.77
CA THR A 59 0.41 2.43 5.76
C THR A 59 0.92 1.06 5.34
N GLN A 60 1.06 0.87 4.03
CA GLN A 60 1.53 -0.39 3.44
C GLN A 60 2.84 -0.19 2.70
N SER A 61 3.58 -1.27 2.50
CA SER A 61 4.78 -1.22 1.66
C SER A 61 4.99 -2.54 0.91
N GLY A 62 5.71 -2.46 -0.19
CA GLY A 62 6.19 -3.61 -0.95
C GLY A 62 7.39 -3.20 -1.80
N THR A 63 8.25 -4.16 -2.10
CA THR A 63 9.49 -3.93 -2.85
C THR A 63 9.46 -4.85 -4.06
N PRO A 64 9.16 -4.33 -5.27
CA PRO A 64 9.37 -5.09 -6.50
C PRO A 64 10.84 -5.52 -6.61
N SER A 65 11.08 -6.72 -7.13
CA SER A 65 12.44 -7.27 -7.24
C SER A 65 12.99 -7.05 -8.64
N PHE A 66 14.31 -6.85 -8.74
CA PHE A 66 15.03 -6.67 -9.99
C PHE A 66 16.34 -7.45 -9.93
N THR A 67 16.67 -8.16 -11.01
CA THR A 67 17.92 -8.91 -11.15
C THR A 67 18.56 -8.64 -12.50
N THR A 68 19.87 -8.77 -12.56
CA THR A 68 20.68 -8.68 -13.79
C THR A 68 21.16 -10.08 -14.18
N SER A 69 21.36 -10.32 -15.47
CA SER A 69 21.93 -11.57 -15.97
C SER A 69 23.42 -11.75 -15.61
N ASP A 70 24.10 -10.64 -15.28
CA ASP A 70 25.49 -10.62 -14.83
C ASP A 70 25.59 -10.02 -13.41
N PRO A 71 26.09 -10.77 -12.40
CA PRO A 71 26.15 -10.33 -11.02
C PRO A 71 27.16 -9.19 -10.75
N SER A 72 28.03 -8.86 -11.72
CA SER A 72 28.92 -7.69 -11.61
C SER A 72 28.20 -6.36 -11.92
N VAL A 73 27.02 -6.43 -12.54
CA VAL A 73 26.17 -5.28 -12.83
C VAL A 73 25.20 -5.08 -11.68
N THR A 74 25.18 -3.87 -11.13
CA THR A 74 24.38 -3.52 -9.94
C THR A 74 23.25 -2.56 -10.28
N ILE A 75 22.12 -2.66 -9.57
CA ILE A 75 21.07 -1.64 -9.64
C ILE A 75 21.58 -0.35 -8.96
N THR A 76 21.49 0.76 -9.68
CA THR A 76 22.00 2.07 -9.25
C THR A 76 20.91 3.04 -8.80
N GLY A 77 19.64 2.76 -9.09
CA GLY A 77 18.55 3.59 -8.56
C GLY A 77 17.16 3.10 -8.92
N TYR A 78 16.19 3.64 -8.18
CA TYR A 78 14.76 3.38 -8.34
C TYR A 78 13.97 4.68 -8.44
N LYS A 79 12.91 4.70 -9.23
CA LYS A 79 11.96 5.82 -9.32
C LYS A 79 10.54 5.33 -9.58
N LEU A 80 9.54 6.11 -9.19
CA LEU A 80 8.16 5.90 -9.62
C LEU A 80 7.94 6.56 -10.98
N GLU A 81 7.20 5.89 -11.85
CA GLU A 81 6.68 6.51 -13.07
C GLU A 81 5.55 7.49 -12.71
N GLY A 82 5.58 8.69 -13.31
CA GLY A 82 4.59 9.74 -13.04
C GLY A 82 4.75 10.45 -11.70
N ALA A 83 5.88 10.26 -11.01
CA ALA A 83 6.16 10.98 -9.77
C ALA A 83 6.33 12.48 -10.01
N ASP A 84 5.91 13.30 -9.05
CA ASP A 84 6.18 14.73 -9.01
C ASP A 84 7.65 15.05 -8.64
N GLU A 85 7.98 16.33 -8.51
CA GLU A 85 9.33 16.80 -8.13
C GLU A 85 9.76 16.31 -6.73
N GLU A 86 8.81 15.88 -5.89
CA GLU A 86 9.06 15.32 -4.56
C GLU A 86 9.15 13.79 -4.57
N GLY A 87 9.02 13.15 -5.74
CA GLY A 87 9.06 11.69 -5.88
C GLY A 87 7.77 10.99 -5.44
N LYS A 88 6.64 11.71 -5.41
CA LYS A 88 5.33 11.19 -5.01
C LYS A 88 4.43 10.94 -6.19
N VAL A 89 3.63 9.88 -6.10
CA VAL A 89 2.47 9.65 -6.98
C VAL A 89 1.22 9.68 -6.12
N VAL A 90 0.34 10.66 -6.36
CA VAL A 90 -0.95 10.78 -5.66
C VAL A 90 -2.05 10.24 -6.58
N VAL A 91 -2.81 9.27 -6.07
CA VAL A 91 -3.98 8.73 -6.76
C VAL A 91 -5.23 9.23 -6.03
N PRO A 92 -6.00 10.17 -6.62
CA PRO A 92 -7.14 10.80 -5.95
C PRO A 92 -8.18 9.78 -5.48
N GLY A 93 -8.54 9.86 -4.19
CA GLY A 93 -9.52 8.95 -3.58
C GLY A 93 -8.95 7.60 -3.16
N GLU A 94 -7.66 7.35 -3.41
CA GLU A 94 -6.98 6.11 -3.00
C GLU A 94 -5.88 6.36 -1.97
N GLY A 95 -4.92 7.24 -2.28
CA GLY A 95 -3.74 7.43 -1.44
C GLY A 95 -2.52 7.97 -2.18
N THR A 96 -1.40 8.00 -1.45
CA THR A 96 -0.10 8.49 -1.94
C THR A 96 0.96 7.41 -1.91
N TYR A 97 1.73 7.30 -2.99
CA TYR A 97 2.86 6.40 -3.13
C TYR A 97 4.18 7.16 -3.11
N THR A 98 5.20 6.58 -2.47
CA THR A 98 6.61 7.01 -2.53
C THR A 98 7.51 5.80 -2.73
N VAL A 99 8.71 6.01 -3.28
CA VAL A 99 9.73 4.96 -3.40
C VAL A 99 11.03 5.41 -2.75
N ASP A 100 11.69 4.49 -2.05
CA ASP A 100 13.07 4.66 -1.63
C ASP A 100 13.99 4.49 -2.86
N PRO A 101 14.73 5.53 -3.27
CA PRO A 101 15.52 5.50 -4.50
C PRO A 101 16.75 4.57 -4.43
N GLU A 102 17.14 4.11 -3.23
CA GLU A 102 18.26 3.19 -3.03
C GLU A 102 17.80 1.75 -2.91
N THR A 103 16.66 1.50 -2.27
CA THR A 103 16.18 0.14 -1.96
C THR A 103 15.03 -0.34 -2.84
N GLY A 104 14.37 0.56 -3.58
CA GLY A 104 13.18 0.24 -4.38
C GLY A 104 11.94 -0.05 -3.55
N LYS A 105 11.99 0.16 -2.23
CA LYS A 105 10.85 -0.04 -1.35
C LYS A 105 9.79 1.02 -1.62
N VAL A 106 8.62 0.59 -2.09
CA VAL A 106 7.46 1.45 -2.28
C VAL A 106 6.64 1.50 -1.00
N THR A 107 6.24 2.70 -0.59
CA THR A 107 5.32 2.94 0.53
C THR A 107 4.03 3.52 0.00
N PHE A 108 2.89 3.03 0.47
CA PHE A 108 1.56 3.53 0.16
C PHE A 108 0.86 3.96 1.43
N VAL A 109 0.43 5.22 1.47
CA VAL A 109 -0.39 5.79 2.53
C VAL A 109 -1.81 5.96 1.98
N PRO A 110 -2.78 5.12 2.39
CA PRO A 110 -4.15 5.23 1.89
C PRO A 110 -4.83 6.50 2.38
N GLU A 111 -5.71 7.07 1.56
CA GLU A 111 -6.64 8.11 2.00
C GLU A 111 -7.63 7.56 3.04
N PRO A 112 -8.09 8.39 4.00
CA PRO A 112 -9.15 7.99 4.92
C PRO A 112 -10.39 7.52 4.16
N GLY A 113 -10.90 6.34 4.50
CA GLY A 113 -12.09 5.79 3.83
C GLY A 113 -11.78 4.86 2.64
N PHE A 114 -10.58 4.91 2.05
CA PHE A 114 -10.24 4.02 0.94
C PHE A 114 -10.22 2.56 1.39
N THR A 115 -10.86 1.69 0.61
CA THR A 115 -10.91 0.23 0.81
C THR A 115 -10.95 -0.46 -0.55
N GLY A 116 -10.48 -1.70 -0.63
CA GLY A 116 -10.35 -2.46 -1.86
C GLY A 116 -8.95 -2.43 -2.47
N PRO A 117 -8.78 -2.95 -3.70
CA PRO A 117 -7.50 -2.92 -4.41
C PRO A 117 -7.19 -1.49 -4.88
N GLY A 118 -5.96 -1.03 -4.65
CA GLY A 118 -5.46 0.21 -5.22
C GLY A 118 -5.10 0.05 -6.70
N THR A 119 -5.03 1.17 -7.41
CA THR A 119 -4.56 1.25 -8.80
C THR A 119 -3.12 0.74 -8.94
N GLY A 120 -2.29 0.91 -7.89
CA GLY A 120 -0.88 0.55 -7.90
C GLY A 120 0.00 1.56 -8.66
N VAL A 121 1.31 1.33 -8.65
CA VAL A 121 2.31 2.19 -9.32
C VAL A 121 3.40 1.36 -9.99
N THR A 122 4.00 1.91 -11.03
CA THR A 122 5.18 1.32 -11.70
C THR A 122 6.46 1.89 -11.11
N VAL A 123 7.38 1.00 -10.74
CA VAL A 123 8.75 1.30 -10.35
C VAL A 123 9.67 1.04 -11.55
N THR A 124 10.48 2.02 -11.91
CA THR A 124 11.61 1.83 -12.83
C THR A 124 12.89 1.64 -12.01
N ALA A 125 13.63 0.57 -12.28
CA ALA A 125 15.00 0.37 -11.79
C ALA A 125 16.00 0.65 -12.91
N THR A 126 17.14 1.26 -12.58
CA THR A 126 18.26 1.51 -13.52
C THR A 126 19.49 0.74 -13.06
N ASP A 127 20.20 0.07 -13.95
CA ASP A 127 21.44 -0.64 -13.64
C ASP A 127 22.70 0.23 -13.80
N SER A 128 23.90 -0.34 -13.57
CA SER A 128 25.17 0.38 -13.70
C SER A 128 25.61 0.62 -15.15
N ASN A 129 24.96 -0.03 -16.11
CA ASN A 129 25.17 0.16 -17.54
C ASN A 129 24.19 1.20 -18.12
N GLY A 130 23.18 1.61 -17.34
CA GLY A 130 22.15 2.57 -17.73
C GLY A 130 20.91 1.92 -18.34
N GLU A 131 20.81 0.59 -18.34
CA GLU A 131 19.60 -0.11 -18.73
C GLU A 131 18.52 0.03 -17.67
N THR A 132 17.26 -0.01 -18.10
CA THR A 132 16.12 0.10 -17.19
C THR A 132 15.14 -1.04 -17.33
N ALA A 133 14.58 -1.47 -16.21
CA ALA A 133 13.45 -2.39 -16.15
C ALA A 133 12.34 -1.82 -15.29
N THR A 134 11.12 -2.34 -15.50
CA THR A 134 9.93 -1.90 -14.76
C THR A 134 9.26 -3.07 -14.04
N ALA A 135 8.67 -2.80 -12.88
CA ALA A 135 7.75 -3.69 -12.18
C ALA A 135 6.71 -2.89 -11.42
N THR A 136 5.59 -3.51 -11.07
CA THR A 136 4.50 -2.82 -10.37
C THR A 136 4.45 -3.17 -8.89
N TYR A 137 3.93 -2.23 -8.11
CA TYR A 137 3.48 -2.46 -6.74
C TYR A 137 1.99 -2.15 -6.61
N THR A 138 1.20 -3.11 -6.12
CA THR A 138 -0.26 -2.97 -5.96
C THR A 138 -0.70 -3.28 -4.52
N PRO A 139 -1.17 -2.30 -3.74
CA PRO A 139 -1.70 -2.51 -2.39
C PRO A 139 -3.17 -2.92 -2.41
N THR A 140 -3.63 -3.62 -1.37
CA THR A 140 -5.05 -3.88 -1.09
C THR A 140 -5.37 -3.42 0.32
N VAL A 141 -6.46 -2.67 0.49
CA VAL A 141 -6.92 -2.17 1.78
C VAL A 141 -8.18 -2.91 2.21
N ASP A 142 -8.09 -3.72 3.26
CA ASP A 142 -9.24 -4.45 3.81
C ASP A 142 -10.13 -3.50 4.64
N PRO A 143 -11.45 -3.48 4.41
CA PRO A 143 -12.36 -2.62 5.15
C PRO A 143 -12.44 -3.01 6.63
N ILE A 144 -12.59 -2.02 7.50
CA ILE A 144 -13.00 -2.23 8.90
C ILE A 144 -14.52 -2.10 8.94
N THR A 145 -15.21 -3.13 9.44
CA THR A 145 -16.67 -3.19 9.52
C THR A 145 -17.10 -3.21 10.98
N ALA A 146 -18.25 -2.61 11.27
CA ALA A 146 -18.89 -2.68 12.58
C ALA A 146 -20.25 -3.36 12.46
N GLU A 147 -20.61 -4.19 13.43
CA GLU A 147 -21.89 -4.87 13.52
C GLU A 147 -22.57 -4.53 14.85
N GLY A 148 -23.88 -4.33 14.83
CA GLY A 148 -24.71 -4.09 16.01
C GLY A 148 -25.58 -5.30 16.33
N THR A 149 -25.85 -5.53 17.61
CA THR A 149 -26.85 -6.49 18.08
C THR A 149 -27.86 -5.79 18.97
N ASP A 150 -29.13 -5.91 18.59
CA ASP A 150 -30.24 -5.25 19.25
C ASP A 150 -30.43 -5.73 20.69
N LYS A 151 -31.03 -4.87 21.50
CA LYS A 151 -31.37 -5.17 22.89
C LYS A 151 -32.83 -4.84 23.17
N GLU A 152 -33.58 -5.86 23.59
CA GLU A 152 -34.95 -5.70 24.08
C GLU A 152 -35.03 -5.79 25.61
N THR A 153 -36.03 -5.10 26.16
CA THR A 153 -36.38 -5.13 27.59
C THR A 153 -37.88 -5.20 27.77
N SER A 154 -38.32 -5.75 28.92
CA SER A 154 -39.72 -5.76 29.32
C SER A 154 -39.84 -5.38 30.80
N GLY A 155 -40.86 -4.60 31.15
CA GLY A 155 -41.06 -4.13 32.52
C GLY A 155 -42.52 -3.82 32.83
N LYS A 156 -42.79 -3.41 34.07
CA LYS A 156 -44.14 -2.98 34.48
C LYS A 156 -44.46 -1.60 33.89
N GLN A 157 -45.74 -1.30 33.72
CA GLN A 157 -46.23 0.02 33.28
C GLN A 157 -45.61 1.16 34.10
N GLY A 158 -45.17 2.21 33.42
CA GLY A 158 -44.55 3.39 34.04
C GLY A 158 -43.13 3.17 34.58
N GLN A 159 -42.56 1.97 34.49
CA GLN A 159 -41.17 1.75 34.87
C GLN A 159 -40.23 2.17 33.76
N VAL A 160 -39.21 2.96 34.14
CA VAL A 160 -38.06 3.24 33.28
C VAL A 160 -37.37 1.93 32.95
N GLN A 161 -37.06 1.75 31.67
CA GLN A 161 -36.33 0.59 31.18
C GLN A 161 -34.98 1.02 30.63
N SER A 162 -33.99 0.15 30.72
CA SER A 162 -32.68 0.42 30.13
C SER A 162 -32.03 -0.84 29.61
N GLY A 163 -31.33 -0.72 28.49
CA GLY A 163 -30.57 -1.78 27.86
C GLY A 163 -29.40 -1.20 27.07
N THR A 164 -28.37 -2.00 26.86
CA THR A 164 -27.20 -1.61 26.05
C THR A 164 -27.16 -2.56 24.86
N PRO A 165 -27.43 -2.07 23.64
CA PRO A 165 -27.07 -2.77 22.41
C PRO A 165 -25.57 -3.05 22.39
N SER A 166 -25.14 -4.16 21.80
CA SER A 166 -23.72 -4.47 21.68
C SER A 166 -23.22 -4.19 20.27
N PHE A 167 -22.01 -3.67 20.17
CA PHE A 167 -21.36 -3.40 18.89
C PHE A 167 -20.02 -4.12 18.85
N THR A 168 -19.73 -4.77 17.73
CA THR A 168 -18.44 -5.40 17.46
C THR A 168 -17.80 -4.72 16.26
N VAL A 169 -16.49 -4.59 16.27
CA VAL A 169 -15.71 -4.09 15.14
C VAL A 169 -14.82 -5.21 14.66
N SER A 170 -14.66 -5.38 13.34
CA SER A 170 -13.83 -6.44 12.76
C SER A 170 -12.34 -6.29 13.09
N ASP A 171 -11.95 -5.12 13.59
CA ASP A 171 -10.63 -4.84 14.15
C ASP A 171 -10.72 -4.53 15.65
N GLU A 172 -10.14 -5.38 16.48
CA GLU A 172 -10.07 -5.19 17.94
C GLU A 172 -9.25 -3.95 18.35
N SER A 173 -8.35 -3.47 17.49
CA SER A 173 -7.60 -2.23 17.72
C SER A 173 -8.40 -0.97 17.37
N ALA A 174 -9.46 -1.10 16.58
CA ALA A 174 -10.35 0.01 16.28
C ALA A 174 -11.28 0.28 17.47
N THR A 175 -11.41 1.54 17.85
CA THR A 175 -12.24 1.96 18.97
C THR A 175 -13.49 2.68 18.49
N LEU A 176 -14.65 2.35 19.06
CA LEU A 176 -15.87 3.11 18.87
C LEU A 176 -15.71 4.49 19.53
N SER A 177 -16.04 5.55 18.78
CA SER A 177 -15.80 6.94 19.19
C SER A 177 -16.94 7.57 20.00
N GLY A 178 -18.07 6.86 20.17
CA GLY A 178 -19.21 7.30 20.95
C GLY A 178 -20.54 6.76 20.42
N TYR A 179 -21.61 6.94 21.20
CA TYR A 179 -22.97 6.46 20.89
C TYR A 179 -23.94 7.64 20.79
N LYS A 180 -24.90 7.57 19.86
CA LYS A 180 -25.96 8.57 19.69
C LYS A 180 -27.24 7.89 19.23
N LEU A 181 -28.41 8.45 19.52
CA LEU A 181 -29.65 7.95 18.92
C LEU A 181 -29.83 8.57 17.53
N GLU A 182 -30.26 7.75 16.56
CA GLU A 182 -30.72 8.26 15.27
C GLU A 182 -32.01 9.07 15.45
N GLY A 183 -32.06 10.28 14.88
CA GLY A 183 -33.21 11.18 15.02
C GLY A 183 -33.28 11.91 16.37
N ALA A 184 -32.22 11.88 17.18
CA ALA A 184 -32.17 12.63 18.42
C ALA A 184 -32.22 14.16 18.20
N ASP A 185 -32.83 14.87 19.16
CA ASP A 185 -32.75 16.33 19.27
C ASP A 185 -31.37 16.83 19.75
N GLU A 186 -31.21 18.15 19.89
CA GLU A 186 -29.95 18.77 20.34
C GLU A 186 -29.55 18.31 21.76
N GLU A 187 -30.52 17.87 22.55
CA GLU A 187 -30.33 17.30 23.89
C GLU A 187 -30.07 15.79 23.90
N GLY A 188 -30.01 15.14 22.73
CA GLY A 188 -29.73 13.70 22.59
C GLY A 188 -30.92 12.80 22.91
N LYS A 189 -32.15 13.32 22.79
CA LYS A 189 -33.39 12.60 23.10
C LYS A 189 -34.20 12.28 21.86
N VAL A 190 -34.88 11.14 21.90
CA VAL A 190 -35.92 10.80 20.92
C VAL A 190 -37.24 10.68 21.67
N VAL A 191 -38.18 11.57 21.39
CA VAL A 191 -39.53 11.55 21.97
C VAL A 191 -40.48 10.86 20.99
N VAL A 192 -41.13 9.80 21.45
CA VAL A 192 -42.16 9.08 20.69
C VAL A 192 -43.52 9.43 21.29
N PRO A 193 -44.34 10.25 20.61
CA PRO A 193 -45.60 10.76 21.17
C PRO A 193 -46.54 9.64 21.60
N GLY A 194 -47.02 9.68 22.85
CA GLY A 194 -47.93 8.69 23.39
C GLY A 194 -47.25 7.40 23.88
N GLU A 195 -45.93 7.29 23.74
CA GLU A 195 -45.15 6.14 24.24
C GLU A 195 -44.18 6.55 25.34
N GLY A 196 -43.30 7.52 25.10
CA GLY A 196 -42.23 7.88 26.02
C GLY A 196 -41.04 8.59 25.38
N THR A 197 -39.95 8.67 26.13
CA THR A 197 -38.70 9.33 25.71
C THR A 197 -37.51 8.38 25.84
N TYR A 198 -36.69 8.30 24.80
CA TYR A 198 -35.43 7.58 24.77
C TYR A 198 -34.25 8.54 24.95
N THR A 199 -33.23 8.10 25.69
CA THR A 199 -31.90 8.73 25.78
C THR A 199 -30.81 7.67 25.65
N VAL A 200 -29.60 8.07 25.28
CA VAL A 200 -28.42 7.18 25.27
C VAL A 200 -27.26 7.83 26.01
N ASP A 201 -26.53 7.02 26.78
CA ASP A 201 -25.24 7.41 27.33
C ASP A 201 -24.18 7.39 26.21
N PRO A 202 -23.59 8.53 25.84
CA PRO A 202 -22.68 8.63 24.70
C PRO A 202 -21.35 7.90 24.88
N GLN A 203 -21.00 7.49 26.11
CA GLN A 203 -19.79 6.74 26.41
C GLN A 203 -20.04 5.24 26.52
N THR A 204 -21.17 4.85 27.11
CA THR A 204 -21.46 3.43 27.41
C THR A 204 -22.42 2.78 26.43
N GLY A 205 -23.12 3.56 25.60
CA GLY A 205 -24.15 3.06 24.69
C GLY A 205 -25.42 2.59 25.41
N LYS A 206 -25.55 2.87 26.72
CA LYS A 206 -26.72 2.51 27.50
C LYS A 206 -27.92 3.36 27.08
N VAL A 207 -28.90 2.72 26.46
CA VAL A 207 -30.19 3.32 26.12
C VAL A 207 -31.12 3.25 27.31
N THR A 208 -31.82 4.35 27.58
CA THR A 208 -32.85 4.46 28.62
C THR A 208 -34.16 4.92 28.01
N PHE A 209 -35.24 4.19 28.28
CA PHE A 209 -36.60 4.54 27.89
C PHE A 209 -37.43 4.93 29.11
N THR A 210 -37.97 6.15 29.11
CA THR A 210 -38.90 6.65 30.13
C THR A 210 -40.31 6.69 29.54
N PRO A 211 -41.19 5.73 29.87
CA PRO A 211 -42.53 5.66 29.30
C PRO A 211 -43.43 6.81 29.79
N GLU A 212 -44.34 7.26 28.93
CA GLU A 212 -45.43 8.15 29.33
C GLU A 212 -46.39 7.43 30.31
N PRO A 213 -47.03 8.18 31.24
CA PRO A 213 -48.03 7.60 32.13
C PRO A 213 -49.14 6.91 31.35
N GLY A 214 -49.38 5.63 31.66
CA GLY A 214 -50.42 4.86 30.98
C GLY A 214 -49.93 4.02 29.80
N PHE A 215 -48.72 4.26 29.26
CA PHE A 215 -48.21 3.48 28.13
C PHE A 215 -48.06 1.99 28.47
N THR A 216 -48.64 1.13 27.63
CA THR A 216 -48.51 -0.33 27.68
C THR A 216 -48.49 -0.87 26.26
N GLY A 217 -47.76 -1.97 26.05
CA GLY A 217 -47.56 -2.57 24.72
C GLY A 217 -46.10 -2.47 24.26
N PRO A 218 -45.81 -2.96 23.05
CA PRO A 218 -44.49 -2.79 22.44
C PRO A 218 -44.25 -1.32 22.07
N GLY A 219 -43.06 -0.80 22.38
CA GLY A 219 -42.65 0.53 21.94
C GLY A 219 -42.08 0.51 20.51
N THR A 220 -42.07 1.66 19.85
CA THR A 220 -41.59 1.86 18.48
C THR A 220 -40.08 1.55 18.30
N GLY A 221 -39.30 1.54 19.39
CA GLY A 221 -37.86 1.27 19.35
C GLY A 221 -37.05 2.45 18.80
N VAL A 222 -35.73 2.41 18.98
CA VAL A 222 -34.78 3.42 18.48
C VAL A 222 -33.48 2.77 18.00
N THR A 223 -32.82 3.40 17.03
CA THR A 223 -31.50 3.00 16.53
C THR A 223 -30.41 3.78 17.26
N VAL A 224 -29.32 3.10 17.63
CA VAL A 224 -28.08 3.65 18.22
C VAL A 224 -26.96 3.62 17.18
#